data_AF-A0A438HF17-F1
#
_entry.id   AF-A0A438HF17-F1
#
_cell.length_a   1.000
_cell.length_b   1.000
_cell.length_c   1.000
_cell.angle_alpha   90.00
_cell.angle_beta   90.00
_cell.angle_gamma   90.00
#
_symmetry.space_group_name_H-M   'P 1'
#
loop_
_entity.id
_entity.type
_entity.pdbx_description
1 polymer ?
#
loop_
_entity_poly.entity_id
_entity_poly.type
_entity_poly.pdbx_seq_one_letter_code
_entity_poly.pdbx_strand_id
1 'polypeptide(L)'
;MLVDSMTGNSMLSFMDGFFGYSKILMAPKDMEKTSFITEWSTYCYRVMPFGLKNAGATYQRAVTTLFHDMMHRDVEVYVDDMIV
;
A
#
# COMPACT_ATOMS: atom_id res chain seq x y z
N MET A 1 19.09 -8.40 3.77
CA MET A 1 19.41 -9.14 2.54
C MET A 1 18.08 -9.70 2.04
N LEU A 2 17.44 -9.01 1.09
CA LEU A 2 16.17 -9.46 0.44
C LEU A 2 16.41 -10.62 -0.54
N VAL A 3 17.67 -10.87 -0.88
CA VAL A 3 18.06 -11.82 -1.93
C VAL A 3 18.14 -13.25 -1.39
N ASP A 4 18.42 -13.43 -0.09
CA ASP A 4 18.62 -14.77 0.48
C ASP A 4 17.30 -15.56 0.65
N SER A 5 16.17 -14.87 0.86
CA SER A 5 14.83 -15.47 0.97
C SER A 5 14.28 -15.97 -0.38
N MET A 6 14.78 -15.47 -1.51
CA MET A 6 14.27 -15.80 -2.85
C MET A 6 14.97 -17.00 -3.50
N THR A 7 16.03 -17.52 -2.89
CA THR A 7 16.93 -18.53 -3.47
C THR A 7 16.33 -19.94 -3.60
N GLY A 8 15.06 -20.15 -3.19
CA GLY A 8 14.39 -21.45 -3.19
C GLY A 8 13.02 -21.52 -3.89
N ASN A 9 12.44 -20.40 -4.34
CA ASN A 9 11.12 -20.38 -4.97
C ASN A 9 11.23 -20.47 -6.50
N SER A 10 10.51 -21.42 -7.11
CA SER A 10 10.54 -21.68 -8.56
C SER A 10 9.80 -20.64 -9.40
N MET A 11 8.95 -19.83 -8.78
CA MET A 11 8.16 -18.79 -9.44
C MET A 11 7.97 -17.63 -8.46
N LEU A 12 8.19 -16.41 -8.94
CA LEU A 12 7.98 -15.18 -8.17
C LEU A 12 6.92 -14.35 -8.90
N SER A 13 5.98 -13.83 -8.15
CA SER A 13 4.91 -12.96 -8.62
C SER A 13 4.99 -11.61 -7.93
N PHE A 14 5.00 -10.54 -8.73
CA PHE A 14 4.93 -9.17 -8.25
C PHE A 14 3.48 -8.72 -8.29
N MET A 15 2.92 -8.44 -7.12
CA MET A 15 1.65 -7.76 -6.97
C MET A 15 1.90 -6.28 -6.72
N ASP A 16 1.57 -5.46 -7.71
CA ASP A 16 1.66 -4.01 -7.64
C ASP A 16 0.63 -3.44 -6.64
N GLY A 17 1.11 -2.72 -5.63
CA GLY A 17 0.29 -2.02 -4.63
C GLY A 17 -0.48 -0.82 -5.18
N PHE A 18 -0.35 -0.51 -6.47
CA PHE A 18 -1.11 0.54 -7.16
C PHE A 18 -2.63 0.40 -6.95
N PHE A 19 -3.17 -0.82 -7.00
CA PHE A 19 -4.58 -1.08 -6.66
C PHE A 19 -4.84 -1.18 -5.16
N GLY A 20 -3.80 -1.32 -4.34
CA GLY A 20 -3.85 -1.42 -2.89
C GLY A 20 -4.17 -0.08 -2.22
N TYR A 21 -3.53 1.00 -2.66
CA TYR A 21 -3.73 2.34 -2.07
C TYR A 21 -5.17 2.84 -2.15
N SER A 22 -5.81 2.64 -3.30
CA SER A 22 -7.20 3.02 -3.54
C SER A 22 -8.22 2.24 -2.68
N LYS A 23 -7.79 1.18 -1.98
CA LYS A 23 -8.62 0.40 -1.06
C LYS A 23 -8.41 0.77 0.41
N ILE A 24 -7.39 1.57 0.74
CA ILE A 24 -7.15 2.06 2.10
C ILE A 24 -8.02 3.29 2.33
N LEU A 25 -8.97 3.17 3.26
CA LEU A 25 -9.81 4.29 3.66
C LEU A 25 -8.99 5.38 4.35
N MET A 26 -9.23 6.64 3.98
CA MET A 26 -8.67 7.78 4.69
C MET A 26 -9.34 7.93 6.05
N ALA A 27 -8.56 8.28 7.07
CA ALA A 27 -9.12 8.67 8.36
C ALA A 27 -9.98 9.93 8.18
N PRO A 28 -11.20 10.00 8.75
CA PRO A 28 -12.11 11.13 8.53
C PRO A 28 -11.49 12.50 8.85
N LYS A 29 -10.61 12.56 9.86
CA LYS A 29 -9.88 13.76 10.28
C LYS A 29 -8.79 14.21 9.30
N ASP A 30 -8.32 13.31 8.45
CA ASP A 30 -7.25 13.58 7.48
C ASP A 30 -7.79 13.76 6.06
N MET A 31 -9.06 13.39 5.80
CA MET A 31 -9.72 13.60 4.50
C MET A 31 -9.71 15.08 4.10
N GLU A 32 -10.05 16.00 5.01
CA GLU A 32 -10.06 17.44 4.73
C GLU A 32 -8.66 17.99 4.37
N LYS A 33 -7.60 17.42 4.94
CA LYS A 33 -6.20 17.79 4.65
C LYS A 33 -5.75 17.33 3.26
N THR A 34 -6.45 16.36 2.70
CA THR A 34 -6.24 15.87 1.33
C THR A 34 -7.24 16.49 0.35
N SER A 35 -7.80 17.65 0.69
CA SER A 35 -8.69 18.36 -0.22
C SER A 35 -7.92 18.97 -1.40
N PHE A 36 -8.56 18.99 -2.56
CA PHE A 36 -8.06 19.63 -3.77
C PHE A 36 -9.16 20.48 -4.39
N ILE A 37 -8.76 21.57 -5.03
CA ILE A 37 -9.65 22.52 -5.67
C ILE A 37 -9.68 22.21 -7.17
N THR A 38 -10.89 22.09 -7.70
CA THR A 38 -11.17 22.06 -9.13
C THR A 38 -11.80 23.39 -9.53
N GLU A 39 -11.91 23.67 -10.83
CA GLU A 39 -12.56 24.88 -11.34
C GLU A 39 -14.03 25.02 -10.86
N TRP A 40 -14.66 23.92 -10.44
CA TRP A 40 -16.08 23.89 -10.05
C TRP A 40 -16.30 23.75 -8.54
N SER A 41 -15.39 23.11 -7.80
CA SER A 41 -15.57 22.87 -6.36
C SER A 41 -14.31 22.34 -5.67
N THR A 42 -14.39 22.26 -4.34
CA THR A 42 -13.40 21.59 -3.49
C THR A 42 -13.84 20.16 -3.20
N TYR A 43 -12.97 19.20 -3.49
CA TYR A 43 -13.20 17.78 -3.24
C TYR A 43 -12.17 17.25 -2.24
N CYS A 44 -12.50 16.19 -1.52
CA CYS A 44 -11.57 15.49 -0.63
C CYS A 44 -11.50 14.00 -0.99
N TYR A 45 -10.33 13.41 -0.79
CA TYR A 45 -10.14 11.99 -1.03
C TYR A 45 -10.75 11.14 0.10
N ARG A 46 -11.54 10.13 -0.28
CA ARG A 46 -12.11 9.12 0.65
C ARG A 46 -11.19 7.93 0.90
N VAL A 47 -10.35 7.64 -0.08
CA VAL A 47 -9.34 6.59 -0.06
C VAL A 47 -7.98 7.22 -0.27
N MET A 48 -6.92 6.57 0.18
CA MET A 48 -5.58 7.12 0.18
C MET A 48 -5.12 7.48 -1.24
N PRO A 49 -4.91 8.77 -1.56
CA PRO A 49 -4.42 9.17 -2.88
C PRO A 49 -2.92 8.92 -3.02
N PHE A 50 -2.48 8.81 -4.28
CA PHE A 50 -1.06 8.78 -4.61
C PHE A 50 -0.37 10.10 -4.24
N GLY A 51 0.94 10.01 -3.96
CA GLY A 51 1.76 11.18 -3.63
C GLY A 51 1.73 11.59 -2.15
N LEU A 52 0.99 10.88 -1.29
CA LEU A 52 1.13 11.06 0.16
C LEU A 52 2.43 10.41 0.65
N LYS A 53 3.23 11.19 1.37
CA LYS A 53 4.51 10.74 1.95
C LYS A 53 4.39 9.46 2.80
N ASN A 54 3.25 9.29 3.47
CA ASN A 54 3.01 8.14 4.37
C ASN A 54 2.18 7.02 3.71
N ALA A 55 1.93 7.09 2.40
CA ALA A 55 1.11 6.11 1.71
C ALA A 55 1.73 4.70 1.82
N GLY A 56 2.98 4.54 1.39
CA GLY A 56 3.70 3.26 1.46
C GLY A 56 3.77 2.66 2.86
N ALA A 57 4.05 3.47 3.87
CA ALA A 57 4.07 3.00 5.27
C ALA A 57 2.69 2.51 5.76
N THR A 58 1.61 3.14 5.29
CA THR A 58 0.24 2.73 5.66
C THR A 58 -0.16 1.46 4.92
N TYR A 59 0.20 1.34 3.64
CA TYR A 59 -0.02 0.13 2.86
C TYR A 59 0.75 -1.06 3.41
N GLN A 60 2.04 -0.88 3.72
CA GLN A 60 2.84 -1.92 4.36
C GLN A 60 2.17 -2.40 5.66
N ARG A 61 1.72 -1.49 6.54
CA ARG A 61 0.99 -1.88 7.75
C ARG A 61 -0.30 -2.65 7.46
N ALA A 62 -1.08 -2.22 6.46
CA ALA A 62 -2.31 -2.90 6.08
C ALA A 62 -2.04 -4.32 5.56
N VAL A 63 -1.06 -4.48 4.68
CA VAL A 63 -0.68 -5.78 4.10
C VAL A 63 -0.05 -6.68 5.16
N THR A 64 0.83 -6.16 6.03
CA THR A 64 1.36 -6.91 7.18
C THR A 64 0.26 -7.36 8.14
N THR A 65 -0.79 -6.56 8.34
CA THR A 65 -1.93 -6.96 9.18
C THR A 65 -2.76 -8.06 8.52
N LEU A 66 -3.03 -7.95 7.21
CA LEU A 66 -3.86 -8.91 6.48
C LEU A 66 -3.17 -10.26 6.26
N PHE A 67 -1.86 -10.24 5.97
CA PHE A 67 -1.06 -11.43 5.65
C PHE A 67 -0.11 -11.79 6.79
N HIS A 68 -0.38 -11.34 8.02
CA HIS A 68 0.48 -11.55 9.18
C HIS A 68 0.99 -12.99 9.31
N ASP A 69 0.11 -13.96 9.06
CA ASP A 69 0.42 -15.40 9.21
C ASP A 69 1.27 -15.98 8.05
N MET A 70 1.27 -15.30 6.89
CA MET A 70 2.00 -15.67 5.68
C MET A 70 3.29 -14.85 5.47
N MET A 71 3.47 -13.79 6.25
CA MET A 71 4.65 -12.93 6.23
C MET A 71 5.91 -13.73 6.58
N HIS A 72 7.00 -13.47 5.86
CA HIS A 72 8.32 -14.11 6.02
C HIS A 72 8.37 -15.62 5.69
N ARG A 73 7.30 -16.21 5.14
CA ARG A 73 7.32 -17.56 4.57
C ARG A 73 7.20 -17.51 3.05
N ASP A 74 6.10 -16.92 2.59
CA ASP A 74 5.74 -16.92 1.17
C ASP A 74 5.52 -15.50 0.63
N VAL A 75 5.43 -14.48 1.51
CA VAL A 75 5.07 -13.12 1.13
C VAL A 75 6.04 -12.12 1.77
N GLU A 76 6.57 -11.21 0.95
CA GLU A 76 7.43 -10.10 1.36
C GLU A 76 6.92 -8.77 0.77
N VAL A 77 6.92 -7.69 1.56
CA VAL A 77 6.38 -6.38 1.14
C VAL A 77 7.49 -5.34 1.10
N TYR A 78 7.63 -4.67 -0.04
CA TYR A 78 8.62 -3.63 -0.29
C TYR A 78 7.96 -2.33 -0.74
N VAL A 79 7.72 -1.41 0.20
CA VAL A 79 7.13 -0.07 0.01
C VAL A 79 5.79 -0.08 -0.71
N ASP A 80 5.79 -0.26 -2.03
CA ASP A 80 4.64 -0.29 -2.92
C ASP A 80 4.41 -1.68 -3.55
N ASP A 81 5.40 -2.58 -3.54
CA ASP A 81 5.31 -3.89 -4.18
C ASP A 81 5.18 -5.03 -3.16
N MET A 82 4.36 -6.02 -3.48
CA MET A 82 4.25 -7.27 -2.74
C MET A 82 4.82 -8.40 -3.58
N ILE A 83 5.77 -9.14 -3.02
CA ILE A 83 6.45 -10.26 -3.66
C ILE A 83 5.89 -11.53 -3.03
N VAL A 84 5.41 -12.46 -3.87
CA VAL A 84 4.91 -13.79 -3.48
C VAL A 84 5.56 -14.84 -4.34
#